data_AF-A0A6J4QL32-F1
#
_entry.id   AF-A0A6J4QL32-F1
#
_cell.length_a   1.000
_cell.length_b   1.000
_cell.length_c   1.000
_cell.angle_alpha   90.00
_cell.angle_beta   90.00
_cell.angle_gamma   90.00
#
_symmetry.space_group_name_H-M   'P 1'
#
loop_
_entity.id
_entity.type
_entity.pdbx_description
1 polymer ?
#
loop_
_entity_poly.entity_id
_entity_poly.type
_entity_poly.pdbx_seq_one_letter_code
_entity_poly.pdbx_strand_id
1 'polypeptide(L)'
;STRFTLDLSAVIVAKRLTDLPVIVDPSHAAGRRDLVVPLSKAAVAAEADGLMVESHHEPQEALCDGEQALPVEALVGMKDVLQPFASAMGREVI
;
A
#
# COMPACT_ATOMS: atom_id res chain seq x y z
N SER A 1 -9.95 14.00 6.74
CA SER A 1 -9.54 14.10 5.33
C SER A 1 -8.34 13.18 5.08
N THR A 2 -7.84 13.07 3.85
CA THR A 2 -6.54 12.45 3.52
C THR A 2 -5.50 13.55 3.23
N ARG A 3 -4.21 13.21 3.25
CA ARG A 3 -3.10 14.12 2.88
C ARG A 3 -3.11 14.40 1.38
N PHE A 4 -3.21 13.36 0.56
CA PHE A 4 -3.38 13.41 -0.89
C PHE A 4 -4.51 12.47 -1.36
N THR A 5 -4.84 12.54 -2.65
CA THR A 5 -5.72 11.55 -3.28
C THR A 5 -4.85 10.51 -3.97
N LEU A 6 -4.99 9.24 -3.57
CA LEU A 6 -4.29 8.15 -4.25
C LEU A 6 -4.92 7.92 -5.62
N ASP A 7 -4.16 8.19 -6.69
CA ASP A 7 -4.61 7.98 -8.06
C ASP A 7 -4.33 6.54 -8.52
N LEU A 8 -5.32 5.66 -8.33
CA LEU A 8 -5.26 4.28 -8.83
C LEU A 8 -5.34 4.20 -10.36
N SER A 9 -5.87 5.23 -11.04
CA SER A 9 -5.91 5.23 -12.51
C SER A 9 -4.50 5.37 -13.08
N ALA A 10 -3.63 6.14 -12.41
CA ALA A 10 -2.23 6.26 -12.77
C ALA A 10 -1.49 4.92 -12.78
N VAL A 11 -1.85 3.98 -11.90
CA VAL A 11 -1.27 2.63 -11.88
C VAL A 11 -1.51 1.92 -13.21
N ILE A 12 -2.77 1.90 -13.66
CA ILE A 12 -3.19 1.24 -14.89
C ILE A 12 -2.55 1.94 -16.12
N VAL A 13 -2.51 3.27 -16.11
CA VAL A 13 -1.90 4.06 -17.18
C VAL A 13 -0.39 3.80 -17.27
N ALA A 14 0.33 3.84 -16.15
CA ALA A 14 1.77 3.63 -16.11
C ALA A 14 2.18 2.24 -16.63
N LYS A 15 1.42 1.20 -16.26
CA LYS A 15 1.62 -0.17 -16.77
C LYS A 15 1.39 -0.32 -18.28
N ARG A 16 0.58 0.56 -18.89
CA ARG A 16 0.35 0.55 -20.35
C ARG A 16 1.39 1.36 -21.11
N LEU A 17 1.97 2.35 -20.46
CA LEU A 17 2.94 3.26 -21.08
C LEU A 17 4.39 2.78 -20.93
N THR A 18 4.66 1.91 -19.96
CA THR A 18 6.01 1.44 -19.65
C THR A 18 6.00 -0.04 -19.31
N ASP A 19 7.12 -0.71 -19.56
CA ASP A 19 7.36 -2.10 -19.12
C ASP A 19 8.00 -2.18 -17.71
N LEU A 20 7.98 -1.06 -16.97
CA LEU A 20 8.58 -0.99 -15.63
C LEU A 20 7.56 -1.41 -14.55
N PRO A 21 8.03 -2.00 -13.43
CA PRO A 21 7.16 -2.28 -12.29
C PRO A 21 6.54 -1.00 -11.72
N VAL A 22 5.25 -1.07 -11.38
CA VAL A 22 4.53 0.05 -10.75
C VAL A 22 4.28 -0.25 -9.27
N ILE A 23 4.84 0.59 -8.40
CA ILE A 23 4.72 0.48 -6.94
C ILE A 23 3.81 1.58 -6.41
N VAL A 24 2.94 1.24 -5.46
CA VAL A 24 2.04 2.19 -4.81
C VAL A 24 2.44 2.44 -3.36
N ASP A 25 2.43 3.70 -2.94
CA ASP A 25 2.61 4.13 -1.56
C ASP A 25 1.27 4.57 -0.94
N PRO A 26 0.59 3.69 -0.19
CA PRO A 26 -0.63 4.04 0.52
C PRO A 26 -0.40 4.85 1.80
N SER A 27 0.79 4.79 2.40
CA SER A 27 1.13 5.50 3.64
C SER A 27 1.15 7.01 3.41
N HIS A 28 2.02 7.49 2.52
CA HIS A 28 2.18 8.91 2.25
C HIS A 28 1.00 9.53 1.51
N ALA A 29 0.36 8.75 0.63
CA ALA A 29 -0.82 9.23 -0.09
C ALA A 29 -1.96 9.54 0.88
N ALA A 30 -2.25 8.64 1.83
CA ALA A 30 -3.32 8.85 2.79
C ALA A 30 -2.93 9.79 3.94
N GLY A 31 -1.70 9.69 4.43
CA GLY A 31 -1.27 10.32 5.68
C GLY A 31 -1.94 9.73 6.92
N ARG A 32 -2.52 8.53 6.82
CA ARG A 32 -3.38 7.93 7.85
C ARG A 32 -3.26 6.42 7.90
N ARG A 33 -2.85 5.89 9.05
CA ARG A 33 -2.67 4.46 9.32
C ARG A 33 -3.91 3.62 8.98
N ASP A 34 -5.11 4.09 9.35
CA ASP A 34 -6.35 3.34 9.16
C ASP A 34 -6.72 3.14 7.69
N LEU A 35 -6.12 3.90 6.78
CA LEU A 35 -6.33 3.80 5.34
C LEU A 35 -5.27 2.98 4.62
N VAL A 36 -4.13 2.69 5.26
CA VAL A 36 -2.99 2.00 4.62
C VAL A 36 -3.39 0.62 4.10
N VAL A 37 -4.00 -0.22 4.94
CA VAL A 37 -4.39 -1.59 4.54
C VAL A 37 -5.54 -1.60 3.50
N PRO A 38 -6.63 -0.82 3.65
CA PRO A 38 -7.65 -0.71 2.60
C PRO A 38 -7.11 -0.23 1.25
N LEU A 39 -6.26 0.80 1.24
CA LEU A 39 -5.68 1.32 0.00
C LEU A 39 -4.66 0.35 -0.62
N SER A 40 -3.94 -0.42 0.20
CA SER A 40 -3.07 -1.50 -0.27
C SER A 40 -3.87 -2.56 -1.03
N LYS A 41 -5.04 -2.98 -0.51
CA LYS A 41 -5.93 -3.92 -1.21
C LYS A 41 -6.40 -3.35 -2.55
N ALA A 42 -6.77 -2.06 -2.57
CA ALA A 42 -7.20 -1.38 -3.79
C ALA A 42 -6.06 -1.28 -4.82
N ALA A 43 -4.84 -1.00 -4.38
CA ALA A 43 -3.66 -0.95 -5.22
C ALA A 43 -3.32 -2.32 -5.84
N VAL A 44 -3.36 -3.40 -5.03
CA VAL A 44 -3.21 -4.77 -5.54
C VAL A 44 -4.29 -5.06 -6.58
N ALA A 45 -5.56 -4.76 -6.29
CA ALA A 45 -6.66 -4.95 -7.24
C ALA A 45 -6.55 -4.09 -8.51
N ALA A 46 -5.86 -2.95 -8.44
CA ALA A 46 -5.51 -2.10 -9.59
C ALA A 46 -4.26 -2.58 -10.34
N GLU A 47 -3.80 -3.80 -10.06
CA GLU A 47 -2.66 -4.47 -10.67
C GLU A 47 -1.28 -3.86 -10.37
N ALA A 48 -1.14 -3.12 -9.27
CA ALA A 48 0.17 -2.70 -8.79
C ALA A 48 1.09 -3.92 -8.61
N ASP A 49 2.37 -3.76 -8.95
CA ASP A 49 3.37 -4.82 -8.88
C ASP A 49 4.05 -4.87 -7.51
N GLY A 50 3.93 -3.79 -6.72
CA GLY A 50 4.42 -3.75 -5.35
C GLY A 50 3.75 -2.64 -4.53
N LEU A 51 4.04 -2.67 -3.22
CA LEU A 51 3.60 -1.68 -2.25
C LEU A 51 4.82 -1.16 -1.47
N MET A 52 4.84 0.14 -1.19
CA MET A 52 5.78 0.75 -0.25
C MET A 52 5.01 1.21 0.97
N VAL A 53 5.29 0.60 2.13
CA VAL A 53 4.50 0.82 3.35
C VAL A 53 5.42 1.20 4.49
N GLU A 54 5.09 2.27 5.19
CA GLU A 54 5.82 2.68 6.38
C GLU A 54 5.39 1.92 7.63
N SER A 55 6.36 1.63 8.48
CA SER A 55 6.15 0.90 9.73
C SER A 55 7.09 1.40 10.82
N HIS A 56 6.64 1.28 12.07
CA HIS A 56 7.41 1.61 13.26
C HIS A 56 6.99 0.69 14.42
N HIS A 57 7.93 0.30 15.28
CA HIS A 57 7.61 -0.55 16.44
C HIS A 57 6.62 0.12 17.40
N GLU A 58 6.78 1.43 17.59
CA GLU A 58 5.92 2.27 18.43
C GLU A 58 5.52 3.53 17.67
N PRO A 59 4.53 3.47 16.77
CA PRO A 59 4.23 4.57 15.85
C PRO A 59 3.98 5.93 16.53
N GLN A 60 3.50 5.94 17.77
CA GLN A 60 3.30 7.14 18.58
C GLN A 60 4.61 7.83 19.00
N GLU A 61 5.73 7.11 19.06
CA GLU A 61 7.07 7.63 19.40
C GLU A 61 7.90 7.94 18.14
N ALA A 62 7.34 7.77 16.94
CA ALA A 62 8.05 8.02 15.70
C ALA A 62 8.38 9.51 15.56
N LEU A 63 9.64 9.83 15.23
CA LEU A 63 10.10 11.20 15.03
C LEU A 63 9.51 11.87 13.78
N CYS A 64 9.04 11.06 12.82
CA CYS A 64 8.41 11.50 11.58
C CYS A 64 7.31 10.50 11.18
N ASP A 65 6.23 11.00 10.61
CA ASP A 65 5.17 10.22 9.95
C ASP A 65 4.52 9.08 10.79
N GLY A 66 4.52 9.21 12.12
CA GLY A 66 3.90 8.26 13.04
C GLY A 66 2.39 8.03 12.80
N GLU A 67 1.68 9.04 12.28
CA GLU A 67 0.25 8.95 11.96
C GLU A 67 -0.07 7.98 10.81
N GLN A 68 0.88 7.74 9.90
CA GLN A 68 0.74 6.87 8.73
C GLN A 68 1.51 5.55 8.86
N ALA A 69 2.50 5.47 9.75
CA ALA A 69 3.26 4.25 10.02
C ALA A 69 2.38 3.16 10.65
N LEU A 70 2.44 1.94 10.14
CA LEU A 70 1.82 0.78 10.77
C LEU A 70 2.67 0.25 11.94
N PRO A 71 2.07 -0.40 12.95
CA PRO A 71 2.80 -1.32 13.81
C PRO A 71 3.45 -2.44 12.99
N VAL A 72 4.60 -2.92 13.42
CA VAL A 72 5.36 -3.98 12.70
C VAL A 72 4.53 -5.25 12.53
N GLU A 73 3.71 -5.61 13.51
CA GLU A 73 2.84 -6.78 13.46
C GLU A 73 1.78 -6.65 12.37
N ALA A 74 1.25 -5.43 12.18
CA ALA A 74 0.28 -5.15 11.13
C ALA A 74 0.93 -5.23 9.74
N LEU A 75 2.17 -4.76 9.59
CA LEU A 75 2.94 -4.90 8.35
C LEU A 75 3.17 -6.38 8.00
N VAL A 76 3.60 -7.20 8.98
CA VAL A 76 3.83 -8.64 8.77
C VAL A 76 2.52 -9.35 8.40
N GLY A 77 1.40 -8.98 9.03
CA GLY A 77 0.08 -9.52 8.70
C GLY A 77 -0.50 -9.04 7.37
N MET A 78 0.16 -8.13 6.65
CA MET A 78 -0.35 -7.63 5.36
C MET A 78 -0.43 -8.74 4.31
N LYS A 79 0.51 -9.69 4.32
CA LYS A 79 0.52 -10.80 3.37
C LYS A 79 -0.82 -11.54 3.35
N ASP A 80 -1.31 -11.95 4.52
CA ASP A 80 -2.53 -12.73 4.66
C ASP A 80 -3.77 -11.98 4.18
N VAL A 81 -3.83 -10.67 4.42
CA VAL A 81 -4.97 -9.83 4.02
C VAL A 81 -4.93 -9.41 2.55
N LEU A 82 -3.76 -9.42 1.91
CA LEU A 82 -3.57 -9.07 0.50
C LEU A 82 -3.60 -10.29 -0.42
N GLN A 83 -3.21 -11.46 0.06
CA GLN A 83 -3.12 -12.68 -0.74
C GLN A 83 -4.42 -13.01 -1.50
N PRO A 84 -5.64 -12.88 -0.94
CA PRO A 84 -6.86 -13.16 -1.71
C PRO A 84 -7.01 -12.27 -2.96
N PHE A 85 -6.59 -11.01 -2.89
CA PHE A 85 -6.65 -10.07 -4.01
C PHE A 85 -5.59 -10.39 -5.06
N ALA A 86 -4.37 -10.70 -4.63
CA ALA A 86 -3.30 -11.12 -5.53
C ALA A 86 -3.66 -12.44 -6.24
N SER A 87 -4.16 -13.43 -5.50
CA SER A 87 -4.58 -14.73 -6.05
C SER A 87 -5.69 -14.60 -7.09
N ALA A 88 -6.65 -13.69 -6.88
CA ALA A 88 -7.72 -13.43 -7.86
C ALA A 88 -7.20 -12.93 -9.21
N MET A 89 -5.97 -12.38 -9.24
CA MET A 89 -5.28 -11.92 -10.45
C MET A 89 -4.18 -12.89 -10.91
N GLY A 90 -4.07 -14.08 -10.32
CA GLY A 90 -3.01 -15.04 -10.62
C GLY A 90 -1.62 -14.59 -10.15
N ARG A 91 -1.54 -13.75 -9.10
CA ARG A 91 -0.30 -13.25 -8.50
C ARG A 91 -0.12 -13.77 -7.06
N GLU A 92 1.10 -13.66 -6.56
CA GLU A 92 1.46 -14.02 -5.18
C GLU A 92 2.03 -12.81 -4.44
N VAL A 93 1.72 -12.69 -3.14
CA VAL A 93 2.38 -11.72 -2.26
C VAL A 93 3.59 -12.39 -1.63
N ILE A 94 4.78 -11.90 -1.96
CA ILE A 94 6.04 -12.45 -1.44
C ILE A 94 6.29 -12.01 0.00
#